data_AF-A0A7K1XU98-F1
#
_entry.id   AF-A0A7K1XU98-F1
#
_cell.length_a   1.000
_cell.length_b   1.000
_cell.length_c   1.000
_cell.angle_alpha   90.00
_cell.angle_beta   90.00
_cell.angle_gamma   90.00
#
_symmetry.space_group_name_H-M   'P 1'
#
loop_
_entity.id
_entity.type
_entity.pdbx_description
1 polymer ?
#
loop_
_entity_poly.entity_id
_entity_poly.type
_entity_poly.pdbx_seq_one_letter_code
_entity_poly.pdbx_strand_id
1 'polypeptide(L)'
;MNEAYIRRLIFAKRPHAKFVVVSHTDQFLTPEAEIGRGFYYVSLYDENIGSNVFTSSAGPVMISNSYLSSFAYNLALAVLYEFENDIQPTDQKVSALLKYNFKKYFAEQLFHKSNTIFSRAILLETLVYEQFRMIPVFERIKEDSAFSRTATEASNIMGQLVMFHEMGHYYIDHNPRFWQELTDQFGKTFIPVLEEFKPLLSPTLLEECHCDIAAFYLSLIAANVADPDRQSFLRFTAFGYSCYATMFTLARSAEKTFKGNQGLVDLVDFQSTEKTSSDAGFEVDADREMILRAQLMLRLCERQANEWQVDLYGMNGRFPLPEDILLKLLNYVNYIQDPNDPQERGMALLLAEAFHTHPQGMEFLYLRSKVFQNTGAGS
;
A
#
# COMPACT_ATOMS: atom_id res chain seq x y z
N MET A 1 10.93 -10.70 -28.15
CA MET A 1 12.35 -10.97 -27.78
C MET A 1 12.78 -10.17 -26.54
N ASN A 2 12.30 -8.93 -26.36
CA ASN A 2 12.71 -8.07 -25.24
C ASN A 2 12.04 -8.37 -23.89
N GLU A 3 10.79 -8.84 -23.85
CA GLU A 3 10.10 -9.16 -22.57
C GLU A 3 10.79 -10.26 -21.75
N ALA A 4 11.29 -11.31 -22.41
CA ALA A 4 12.03 -12.38 -21.73
C ALA A 4 13.39 -11.91 -21.17
N TYR A 5 13.97 -10.86 -21.77
CA TYR A 5 15.14 -10.18 -21.21
C TYR A 5 14.76 -9.34 -19.99
N ILE A 6 13.70 -8.54 -20.09
CA ILE A 6 13.18 -7.76 -18.96
C ILE A 6 12.81 -8.68 -17.78
N ARG A 7 12.08 -9.78 -17.99
CA ARG A 7 11.77 -10.76 -16.94
C ARG A 7 13.02 -11.27 -16.22
N ARG A 8 14.08 -11.61 -16.95
CA ARG A 8 15.37 -12.03 -16.36
C ARG A 8 16.01 -10.93 -15.53
N LEU A 9 15.98 -9.69 -16.01
CA LEU A 9 16.48 -8.52 -15.30
C LEU A 9 15.70 -8.27 -14.00
N ILE A 10 14.37 -8.44 -14.04
CA ILE A 10 13.50 -8.32 -12.87
C ILE A 10 13.84 -9.38 -11.83
N PHE A 11 13.95 -10.66 -12.19
CA PHE A 11 14.34 -11.69 -11.23
C PHE A 11 15.76 -11.52 -10.68
N ALA A 12 16.67 -10.89 -11.43
CA ALA A 12 17.99 -10.54 -10.92
C ALA A 12 17.94 -9.43 -9.86
N LYS A 13 17.04 -8.45 -10.01
CA LYS A 13 16.86 -7.33 -9.05
C LYS A 13 15.90 -7.65 -7.89
N ARG A 14 14.88 -8.47 -8.15
CA ARG A 14 13.78 -8.84 -7.26
C ARG A 14 13.60 -10.37 -7.28
N PRO A 15 14.52 -11.15 -6.66
CA PRO A 15 14.53 -12.61 -6.78
C PRO A 15 13.29 -13.29 -6.17
N HIS A 16 12.59 -12.60 -5.27
CA HIS A 16 11.39 -13.12 -4.61
C HIS A 16 10.08 -12.68 -5.28
N ALA A 17 10.13 -11.83 -6.31
CA ALA A 17 8.95 -11.32 -6.99
C ALA A 17 8.06 -12.45 -7.53
N LYS A 18 6.76 -12.33 -7.31
CA LYS A 18 5.72 -13.24 -7.79
C LYS A 18 4.84 -12.53 -8.83
N PHE A 19 4.10 -13.33 -9.60
CA PHE A 19 3.12 -12.85 -10.59
C PHE A 19 3.67 -11.78 -11.58
N VAL A 20 4.95 -11.89 -11.97
CA VAL A 20 5.58 -10.91 -12.85
C VAL A 20 4.88 -10.89 -14.21
N VAL A 21 4.36 -9.73 -14.61
CA VAL A 21 3.79 -9.45 -15.92
C VAL A 21 4.59 -8.30 -16.54
N VAL A 22 5.01 -8.46 -17.79
CA VAL A 22 5.78 -7.46 -18.52
C VAL A 22 4.96 -7.06 -19.76
N SER A 23 4.88 -5.77 -20.01
CA SER A 23 4.22 -5.19 -21.18
C SER A 23 5.04 -4.00 -21.70
N HIS A 24 4.89 -3.66 -22.98
CA HIS A 24 5.52 -2.47 -23.57
C HIS A 24 4.47 -1.41 -23.83
N THR A 25 4.69 -0.16 -23.41
CA THR A 25 3.63 0.85 -23.41
C THR A 25 3.30 1.46 -24.76
N ASP A 26 4.10 1.20 -25.80
CA ASP A 26 3.71 1.45 -27.20
C ASP A 26 2.44 0.65 -27.62
N GLN A 27 2.03 -0.34 -26.83
CA GLN A 27 0.77 -1.08 -27.07
C GLN A 27 -0.47 -0.34 -26.54
N PHE A 28 -0.30 0.78 -25.81
CA PHE A 28 -1.37 1.47 -25.09
C PHE A 28 -1.42 2.99 -25.31
N LEU A 29 -0.42 3.60 -25.94
CA LEU A 29 -0.35 5.05 -26.13
C LEU A 29 -0.82 5.48 -27.53
N THR A 30 -1.66 6.52 -27.60
CA THR A 30 -2.00 7.22 -28.84
C THR A 30 -0.79 8.02 -29.36
N PRO A 31 -0.64 8.18 -30.69
CA PRO A 31 0.53 8.83 -31.30
C PRO A 31 0.83 10.27 -30.85
N GLU A 32 -0.14 11.00 -30.29
CA GLU A 32 0.08 12.38 -29.83
C GLU A 32 0.74 12.53 -28.45
N ALA A 33 0.95 11.44 -27.71
CA ALA A 33 1.70 11.49 -26.46
C ALA A 33 3.22 11.45 -26.74
N GLU A 34 3.83 12.61 -27.02
CA GLU A 34 5.30 12.82 -27.04
C GLU A 34 5.93 12.73 -25.63
N ILE A 35 5.47 11.80 -24.79
CA ILE A 35 6.20 11.35 -23.61
C ILE A 35 7.12 10.23 -24.08
N GLY A 36 8.40 10.56 -24.20
CA GLY A 36 9.39 9.83 -24.99
C GLY A 36 9.43 8.31 -24.79
N ARG A 37 9.52 7.59 -25.93
CA ARG A 37 9.89 6.17 -26.11
C ARG A 37 9.20 5.20 -25.14
N GLY A 38 8.33 4.33 -25.65
CA GLY A 38 7.66 3.27 -24.90
C GLY A 38 8.54 2.64 -23.82
N PHE A 39 8.00 2.61 -22.60
CA PHE A 39 8.62 1.98 -21.45
C PHE A 39 8.16 0.54 -21.34
N TYR A 40 9.02 -0.32 -20.78
CA TYR A 40 8.57 -1.62 -20.31
C TYR A 40 7.90 -1.43 -18.96
N TYR A 41 6.59 -1.63 -18.91
CA TYR A 41 5.85 -1.68 -17.66
C TYR A 41 5.87 -3.10 -17.12
N VAL A 42 6.34 -3.26 -15.89
CA VAL A 42 6.44 -4.51 -15.15
C VAL A 42 5.54 -4.43 -13.94
N SER A 43 4.44 -5.16 -13.96
CA SER A 43 3.65 -5.42 -12.76
C SER A 43 4.22 -6.65 -12.05
N LEU A 44 4.43 -6.53 -10.74
CA LEU A 44 4.86 -7.66 -9.93
C LEU A 44 4.31 -7.52 -8.52
N TYR A 45 4.33 -8.64 -7.81
CA TYR A 45 4.02 -8.73 -6.39
C TYR A 45 5.31 -9.03 -5.64
N ASP A 46 5.78 -8.08 -4.83
CA ASP A 46 7.00 -8.20 -4.04
C ASP A 46 6.85 -7.40 -2.75
N GLU A 47 7.32 -7.94 -1.64
CA GLU A 47 7.24 -7.32 -0.33
C GLU A 47 8.38 -6.33 -0.10
N ASN A 48 9.38 -6.31 -0.99
CA ASN A 48 10.32 -5.22 -1.14
C ASN A 48 9.60 -3.97 -1.66
N ILE A 49 9.06 -3.20 -0.71
CA ILE A 49 8.31 -1.98 -0.93
C ILE A 49 9.14 -0.98 -1.72
N GLY A 50 8.66 -0.68 -2.92
CA GLY A 50 9.32 0.19 -3.87
C GLY A 50 8.89 -0.19 -5.28
N SER A 51 8.25 0.76 -5.95
CA SER A 51 8.29 0.78 -7.40
C SER A 51 9.66 1.34 -7.80
N ASN A 52 10.07 1.18 -9.05
CA ASN A 52 11.35 1.72 -9.51
C ASN A 52 11.27 1.99 -10.99
N VAL A 53 11.75 3.14 -11.43
CA VAL A 53 12.03 3.40 -12.84
C VAL A 53 13.54 3.39 -13.06
N PHE A 54 14.01 2.62 -14.03
CA PHE A 54 15.43 2.59 -14.38
C PHE A 54 15.63 2.32 -15.87
N THR A 55 16.78 2.71 -16.40
CA THR A 55 17.12 2.48 -17.80
C THR A 55 17.88 1.16 -17.97
N SER A 56 17.40 0.30 -18.87
CA SER A 56 18.07 -0.93 -19.30
C SER A 56 18.62 -0.80 -20.72
N SER A 57 19.38 -1.79 -21.21
CA SER A 57 19.80 -1.82 -22.61
C SER A 57 18.64 -1.96 -23.60
N ALA A 58 17.47 -2.41 -23.14
CA ALA A 58 16.26 -2.50 -23.95
C ALA A 58 15.40 -1.21 -23.92
N GLY A 59 15.73 -0.25 -23.04
CA GLY A 59 14.94 0.97 -22.82
C GLY A 59 14.57 1.18 -21.34
N PRO A 60 13.79 2.23 -21.04
CA PRO A 60 13.26 2.48 -19.70
C PRO A 60 12.37 1.33 -19.22
N VAL A 61 12.54 0.94 -17.97
CA VAL A 61 11.76 -0.11 -17.30
C VAL A 61 11.14 0.49 -16.06
N MET A 62 9.83 0.37 -15.96
CA MET A 62 9.06 0.75 -14.79
C MET A 62 8.59 -0.51 -14.07
N ILE A 63 9.07 -0.73 -12.87
CA ILE A 63 8.52 -1.71 -11.95
C ILE A 63 7.40 -1.02 -11.18
N SER A 64 6.17 -1.48 -11.37
CA SER A 64 5.03 -1.14 -10.54
C SER A 64 4.77 -2.31 -9.60
N ASN A 65 5.24 -2.16 -8.37
CA ASN A 65 4.97 -3.12 -7.31
C ASN A 65 3.58 -2.83 -6.74
N SER A 66 2.58 -3.60 -7.16
CA SER A 66 1.18 -3.38 -6.75
C SER A 66 0.91 -3.81 -5.31
N TYR A 67 1.90 -4.37 -4.61
CA TYR A 67 1.79 -4.76 -3.20
C TYR A 67 1.27 -3.61 -2.34
N LEU A 68 1.97 -2.48 -2.34
CA LEU A 68 1.64 -1.33 -1.48
C LEU A 68 0.28 -0.71 -1.84
N SER A 69 0.01 -0.53 -3.14
CA SER A 69 -1.25 0.05 -3.62
C SER A 69 -2.44 -0.88 -3.38
N SER A 70 -2.26 -2.20 -3.44
CA SER A 70 -3.32 -3.17 -3.13
C SER A 70 -3.76 -3.12 -1.66
N PHE A 71 -2.82 -2.98 -0.73
CA PHE A 71 -3.14 -2.82 0.68
C PHE A 71 -3.81 -1.47 0.97
N ALA A 72 -3.30 -0.37 0.38
CA ALA A 72 -3.95 0.93 0.48
C ALA A 72 -5.38 0.92 -0.07
N TYR A 73 -5.60 0.23 -1.19
CA TYR A 73 -6.92 0.02 -1.77
C TYR A 73 -7.85 -0.78 -0.84
N ASN A 74 -7.38 -1.90 -0.28
CA ASN A 74 -8.18 -2.68 0.68
C ASN A 74 -8.55 -1.88 1.94
N LEU A 75 -7.65 -1.01 2.42
CA LEU A 75 -7.93 -0.09 3.53
C LEU A 75 -9.00 0.94 3.14
N ALA A 76 -8.95 1.49 1.92
CA ALA A 76 -9.97 2.41 1.44
C ALA A 76 -11.35 1.73 1.35
N LEU A 77 -11.39 0.49 0.85
CA LEU A 77 -12.61 -0.33 0.84
C LEU A 77 -13.15 -0.60 2.24
N ALA A 78 -12.27 -0.90 3.20
CA ALA A 78 -12.67 -1.10 4.59
C ALA A 78 -13.34 0.15 5.17
N VAL A 79 -12.77 1.35 4.94
CA VAL A 79 -13.39 2.62 5.37
C VAL A 79 -14.75 2.83 4.72
N LEU A 80 -14.84 2.67 3.39
CA LEU A 80 -16.08 2.85 2.65
C LEU A 80 -17.17 1.91 3.16
N TYR A 81 -16.84 0.65 3.35
CA TYR A 81 -17.78 -0.37 3.81
C TYR A 81 -18.27 -0.10 5.23
N GLU A 82 -17.39 0.27 6.16
CA GLU A 82 -17.79 0.59 7.54
C GLU A 82 -18.66 1.85 7.62
N PHE A 83 -18.36 2.84 6.79
CA PHE A 83 -19.12 4.07 6.70
C PHE A 83 -20.56 3.84 6.22
N GLU A 84 -20.76 3.07 5.15
CA GLU A 84 -22.10 2.78 4.62
C GLU A 84 -22.97 1.96 5.59
N ASN A 85 -22.35 1.16 6.46
CA ASN A 85 -23.07 0.33 7.43
C ASN A 85 -23.37 1.08 8.75
N ASP A 86 -23.26 2.41 8.78
CA ASP A 86 -23.44 3.26 9.97
C ASP A 86 -22.58 2.81 11.17
N ILE A 87 -21.51 2.05 10.91
CA ILE A 87 -20.47 1.79 11.88
C ILE A 87 -19.60 3.04 11.86
N GLN A 88 -20.13 4.12 12.43
CA GLN A 88 -19.34 5.29 12.75
C GLN A 88 -18.14 4.75 13.53
N PRO A 89 -16.90 5.01 13.10
CA PRO A 89 -15.74 4.80 13.94
C PRO A 89 -15.85 5.84 15.07
N THR A 90 -16.73 5.57 16.04
CA THR A 90 -16.72 6.28 17.32
C THR A 90 -15.30 6.17 17.82
N ASP A 91 -14.72 7.28 18.29
CA ASP A 91 -13.30 7.43 18.65
C ASP A 91 -12.76 6.42 19.69
N GLN A 92 -13.58 5.44 20.12
CA GLN A 92 -13.24 4.38 21.06
C GLN A 92 -13.17 2.97 20.45
N LYS A 93 -13.65 2.72 19.23
CA LYS A 93 -13.61 1.37 18.63
C LYS A 93 -12.63 1.31 17.46
N VAL A 94 -11.52 0.62 17.68
CA VAL A 94 -10.58 0.20 16.63
C VAL A 94 -11.34 -0.63 15.59
N SER A 95 -11.40 -0.16 14.35
CA SER A 95 -12.00 -0.89 13.24
C SER A 95 -11.30 -2.23 13.09
N ALA A 96 -12.07 -3.31 13.16
CA ALA A 96 -11.51 -4.64 12.97
C ALA A 96 -11.01 -4.80 11.52
N LEU A 97 -11.71 -4.23 10.53
CA LEU A 97 -11.32 -4.32 9.12
C LEU A 97 -10.00 -3.61 8.87
N LEU A 98 -9.84 -2.38 9.36
CA LEU A 98 -8.59 -1.63 9.22
C LEU A 98 -7.45 -2.30 9.99
N LYS A 99 -7.70 -2.71 11.23
CA LYS A 99 -6.70 -3.38 12.07
C LYS A 99 -6.14 -4.62 11.37
N TYR A 100 -7.00 -5.47 10.82
CA TYR A 100 -6.54 -6.71 10.20
C TYR A 100 -5.92 -6.52 8.82
N ASN A 101 -6.29 -5.48 8.06
CA ASN A 101 -5.57 -5.14 6.84
C ASN A 101 -4.13 -4.67 7.15
N PHE A 102 -3.96 -3.79 8.15
CA PHE A 102 -2.63 -3.39 8.61
C PHE A 102 -1.83 -4.55 9.22
N LYS A 103 -2.49 -5.39 10.03
CA LYS A 103 -1.88 -6.59 10.60
C LYS A 103 -1.45 -7.57 9.52
N LYS A 104 -2.24 -7.74 8.46
CA LYS A 104 -1.91 -8.60 7.31
C LYS A 104 -0.68 -8.06 6.59
N TYR A 105 -0.63 -6.76 6.33
CA TYR A 105 0.55 -6.12 5.76
C TYR A 105 1.81 -6.37 6.61
N PHE A 106 1.72 -6.17 7.93
CA PHE A 106 2.82 -6.44 8.86
C PHE A 106 3.22 -7.93 8.87
N ALA A 107 2.24 -8.84 8.90
CA ALA A 107 2.46 -10.28 8.94
C ALA A 107 3.21 -10.77 7.69
N GLU A 108 2.84 -10.27 6.52
CA GLU A 108 3.53 -10.57 5.26
C GLU A 108 4.96 -10.03 5.27
N GLN A 109 5.16 -8.77 5.68
CA GLN A 109 6.50 -8.19 5.83
C GLN A 109 7.39 -8.98 6.79
N LEU A 110 6.83 -9.47 7.89
CA LEU A 110 7.55 -10.26 8.88
C LEU A 110 7.85 -11.69 8.37
N PHE A 111 6.86 -12.36 7.78
CA PHE A 111 6.96 -13.74 7.29
C PHE A 111 8.07 -13.90 6.24
N HIS A 112 8.25 -12.92 5.35
CA HIS A 112 9.33 -12.96 4.36
C HIS A 112 10.71 -12.76 4.94
N LYS A 113 10.82 -11.97 6.00
CA LYS A 113 12.10 -11.77 6.71
C LYS A 113 12.46 -13.00 7.53
N SER A 114 11.47 -13.60 8.17
CA SER A 114 11.64 -14.83 8.95
C SER A 114 10.36 -15.63 8.98
N ASN A 115 10.45 -16.85 8.47
CA ASN A 115 9.35 -17.80 8.45
C ASN A 115 9.33 -18.60 9.77
N THR A 116 9.10 -17.94 10.89
CA THR A 116 8.98 -18.54 12.24
C THR A 116 7.55 -18.93 12.61
N ILE A 117 7.36 -19.74 13.65
CA ILE A 117 6.03 -20.06 14.22
C ILE A 117 5.22 -18.80 14.49
N PHE A 118 5.83 -17.79 15.10
CA PHE A 118 5.18 -16.51 15.38
C PHE A 118 4.72 -15.79 14.10
N SER A 119 5.61 -15.63 13.12
CA SER A 119 5.27 -14.96 11.86
C SER A 119 4.14 -15.68 11.10
N ARG A 120 4.17 -17.01 11.10
CA ARG A 120 3.15 -17.88 10.51
C ARG A 120 1.82 -17.74 11.24
N ALA A 121 1.84 -17.72 12.56
CA ALA A 121 0.62 -17.63 13.37
C ALA A 121 -0.11 -16.31 13.13
N ILE A 122 0.62 -15.18 13.11
CA ILE A 122 0.00 -13.88 12.76
C ILE A 122 -0.55 -13.93 11.33
N LEU A 123 0.22 -14.44 10.36
CA LEU A 123 -0.26 -14.54 8.98
C LEU A 123 -1.54 -15.38 8.88
N LEU A 124 -1.55 -16.59 9.47
CA LEU A 124 -2.72 -17.48 9.50
C LEU A 124 -3.94 -16.81 10.13
N GLU A 125 -3.76 -16.10 11.24
CA GLU A 125 -4.83 -15.33 11.88
C GLU A 125 -5.43 -14.32 10.90
N THR A 126 -4.60 -13.63 10.12
CA THR A 126 -5.10 -12.67 9.13
C THR A 126 -5.78 -13.31 7.93
N LEU A 127 -5.37 -14.51 7.52
CA LEU A 127 -6.03 -15.26 6.44
C LEU A 127 -7.43 -15.71 6.86
N VAL A 128 -7.59 -16.18 8.10
CA VAL A 128 -8.90 -16.54 8.65
C VAL A 128 -9.80 -15.31 8.71
N TYR A 129 -9.28 -14.19 9.23
CA TYR A 129 -10.03 -12.95 9.31
C TYR A 129 -10.46 -12.43 7.93
N GLU A 130 -9.55 -12.42 6.95
CA GLU A 130 -9.84 -12.01 5.57
C GLU A 130 -11.04 -12.76 4.99
N GLN A 131 -11.09 -14.08 5.19
CA GLN A 131 -12.17 -14.93 4.69
C GLN A 131 -13.54 -14.55 5.24
N PHE A 132 -13.62 -14.11 6.50
CA PHE A 132 -14.90 -13.76 7.13
C PHE A 132 -15.29 -12.29 7.00
N ARG A 133 -14.34 -11.41 6.65
CA ARG A 133 -14.51 -9.96 6.82
C ARG A 133 -14.23 -9.17 5.57
N MET A 134 -13.16 -9.46 4.83
CA MET A 134 -12.84 -8.76 3.59
C MET A 134 -13.54 -9.37 2.38
N ILE A 135 -13.79 -10.69 2.35
CA ILE A 135 -14.55 -11.32 1.25
C ILE A 135 -15.94 -10.69 1.08
N PRO A 136 -16.76 -10.46 2.13
CA PRO A 136 -18.04 -9.77 1.98
C PRO A 136 -17.91 -8.36 1.39
N VAL A 137 -16.83 -7.64 1.70
CA VAL A 137 -16.54 -6.32 1.10
C VAL A 137 -16.32 -6.46 -0.40
N PHE A 138 -15.53 -7.46 -0.83
CA PHE A 138 -15.29 -7.72 -2.25
C PHE A 138 -16.53 -8.25 -2.99
N GLU A 139 -17.39 -9.03 -2.33
CA GLU A 139 -18.67 -9.46 -2.88
C GLU A 139 -19.60 -8.27 -3.10
N ARG A 140 -19.64 -7.33 -2.15
CA ARG A 140 -20.43 -6.11 -2.27
C ARG A 140 -20.06 -5.27 -3.49
N ILE A 141 -18.77 -5.17 -3.83
CA ILE A 141 -18.29 -4.50 -5.06
C ILE A 141 -18.95 -5.08 -6.30
N LYS A 142 -19.17 -6.40 -6.35
CA LYS A 142 -19.78 -7.06 -7.51
C LYS A 142 -21.28 -6.81 -7.60
N GLU A 143 -21.93 -6.60 -6.46
CA GLU A 143 -23.39 -6.49 -6.35
C GLU A 143 -23.89 -5.04 -6.42
N ASP A 144 -23.11 -4.08 -5.94
CA ASP A 144 -23.48 -2.67 -5.84
C ASP A 144 -22.70 -1.80 -6.82
N SER A 145 -23.40 -1.34 -7.87
CA SER A 145 -22.80 -0.50 -8.92
C SER A 145 -22.30 0.87 -8.42
N ALA A 146 -22.88 1.43 -7.35
CA ALA A 146 -22.40 2.68 -6.77
C ALA A 146 -21.10 2.45 -6.00
N PHE A 147 -21.08 1.43 -5.14
CA PHE A 147 -19.89 1.01 -4.41
C PHE A 147 -18.76 0.61 -5.37
N SER A 148 -19.08 -0.11 -6.45
CA SER A 148 -18.12 -0.52 -7.49
C SER A 148 -17.44 0.66 -8.18
N ARG A 149 -18.16 1.76 -8.42
CA ARG A 149 -17.59 2.96 -9.05
C ARG A 149 -16.61 3.65 -8.10
N THR A 150 -17.01 3.87 -6.86
CA THR A 150 -16.14 4.45 -5.83
C THR A 150 -14.92 3.57 -5.55
N ALA A 151 -15.09 2.24 -5.55
CA ALA A 151 -13.98 1.29 -5.44
C ALA A 151 -13.00 1.40 -6.62
N THR A 152 -13.51 1.55 -7.84
CA THR A 152 -12.67 1.73 -9.04
C THR A 152 -11.88 3.05 -8.98
N GLU A 153 -12.52 4.13 -8.53
CA GLU A 153 -11.87 5.42 -8.29
C GLU A 153 -10.75 5.30 -7.25
N ALA A 154 -11.03 4.66 -6.11
CA ALA A 154 -10.03 4.38 -5.07
C ALA A 154 -8.85 3.57 -5.61
N SER A 155 -9.12 2.49 -6.36
CA SER A 155 -8.08 1.63 -6.95
C SER A 155 -7.20 2.41 -7.92
N ASN A 156 -7.80 3.23 -8.79
CA ASN A 156 -7.07 4.07 -9.74
C ASN A 156 -6.16 5.06 -9.02
N ILE A 157 -6.66 5.80 -8.02
CA ILE A 157 -5.86 6.80 -7.31
C ILE A 157 -4.72 6.12 -6.54
N MET A 158 -4.99 5.07 -5.76
CA MET A 158 -3.95 4.36 -5.00
C MET A 158 -2.89 3.71 -5.90
N GLY A 159 -3.26 3.27 -7.10
CA GLY A 159 -2.30 2.77 -8.10
C GLY A 159 -1.46 3.89 -8.71
N GLN A 160 -2.10 5.00 -9.07
CA GLN A 160 -1.47 6.15 -9.74
C GLN A 160 -0.48 6.89 -8.85
N LEU A 161 -0.74 7.05 -7.54
CA LEU A 161 0.17 7.76 -6.65
C LEU A 161 1.57 7.13 -6.62
N VAL A 162 1.66 5.82 -6.41
CA VAL A 162 2.95 5.11 -6.38
C VAL A 162 3.59 5.12 -7.77
N MET A 163 2.80 4.90 -8.82
CA MET A 163 3.30 4.86 -10.19
C MET A 163 3.87 6.23 -10.61
N PHE A 164 3.10 7.30 -10.44
CA PHE A 164 3.53 8.64 -10.85
C PHE A 164 4.61 9.22 -9.93
N HIS A 165 4.72 8.77 -8.69
CA HIS A 165 5.87 9.09 -7.84
C HIS A 165 7.18 8.64 -8.49
N GLU A 166 7.26 7.38 -8.95
CA GLU A 166 8.45 6.89 -9.65
C GLU A 166 8.68 7.57 -11.00
N MET A 167 7.59 7.93 -11.71
CA MET A 167 7.73 8.76 -12.92
C MET A 167 8.30 10.14 -12.59
N GLY A 168 8.02 10.67 -11.38
CA GLY A 168 8.64 11.87 -10.84
C GLY A 168 10.16 11.76 -10.85
N HIS A 169 10.74 10.69 -10.26
CA HIS A 169 12.19 10.46 -10.29
C HIS A 169 12.71 10.41 -11.72
N TYR A 170 12.03 9.67 -12.61
CA TYR A 170 12.43 9.58 -14.01
C TYR A 170 12.49 10.96 -14.69
N TYR A 171 11.47 11.79 -14.49
CA TYR A 171 11.42 13.12 -15.10
C TYR A 171 12.43 14.09 -14.47
N ILE A 172 12.67 14.04 -13.17
CA ILE A 172 13.71 14.85 -12.53
C ILE A 172 15.08 14.56 -13.17
N ASP A 173 15.38 13.29 -13.41
CA ASP A 173 16.66 12.85 -13.98
C ASP A 173 16.79 13.12 -15.49
N HIS A 174 15.69 12.95 -16.25
CA HIS A 174 15.75 12.88 -17.73
C HIS A 174 15.03 14.04 -18.44
N ASN A 175 14.17 14.79 -17.74
CA ASN A 175 13.42 15.92 -18.27
C ASN A 175 13.40 17.10 -17.26
N PRO A 176 14.51 17.84 -17.11
CA PRO A 176 14.62 18.92 -16.12
C PRO A 176 13.62 20.07 -16.34
N ARG A 177 12.99 20.17 -17.52
CA ARG A 177 11.93 21.15 -17.79
C ARG A 177 10.60 20.77 -17.13
N PHE A 178 10.36 19.49 -16.88
CA PHE A 178 9.11 18.99 -16.30
C PHE A 178 8.78 19.67 -14.96
N TRP A 179 9.77 19.80 -14.06
CA TRP A 179 9.56 20.47 -12.78
C TRP A 179 9.23 21.95 -12.95
N GLN A 180 9.85 22.62 -13.92
CA GLN A 180 9.54 24.01 -14.24
C GLN A 180 8.11 24.14 -14.77
N GLU A 181 7.66 23.25 -15.65
CA GLU A 181 6.29 23.22 -16.18
C GLU A 181 5.25 23.00 -15.07
N LEU A 182 5.49 22.04 -14.17
CA LEU A 182 4.66 21.84 -12.98
C LEU A 182 4.63 23.10 -12.11
N THR A 183 5.78 23.74 -11.91
CA THR A 183 5.89 24.98 -11.11
C THR A 183 5.15 26.13 -11.76
N ASP A 184 5.26 26.31 -13.07
CA ASP A 184 4.57 27.37 -13.80
C ASP A 184 3.06 27.19 -13.75
N GLN A 185 2.58 25.95 -13.82
CA GLN A 185 1.15 25.63 -13.82
C GLN A 185 0.52 25.62 -12.42
N PHE A 186 1.18 24.99 -11.44
CA PHE A 186 0.60 24.69 -10.12
C PHE A 186 1.40 25.25 -8.94
N GLY A 187 2.53 25.91 -9.20
CA GLY A 187 3.47 26.35 -8.17
C GLY A 187 2.88 27.27 -7.11
N LYS A 188 1.85 28.07 -7.46
CA LYS A 188 1.15 28.92 -6.49
C LYS A 188 0.58 28.13 -5.31
N THR A 189 0.19 26.88 -5.53
CA THR A 189 -0.46 26.03 -4.52
C THR A 189 0.58 25.24 -3.73
N PHE A 190 1.51 24.56 -4.41
CA PHE A 190 2.46 23.68 -3.73
C PHE A 190 3.74 24.37 -3.23
N ILE A 191 4.25 25.44 -3.87
CA ILE A 191 5.52 26.07 -3.44
C ILE A 191 5.47 26.50 -1.98
N PRO A 192 4.44 27.20 -1.48
CA PRO A 192 4.50 27.65 -0.11
C PRO A 192 4.22 26.53 0.90
N VAL A 193 3.70 25.36 0.48
CA VAL A 193 3.71 24.14 1.31
C VAL A 193 5.12 23.57 1.37
N LEU A 194 5.78 23.44 0.22
CA LEU A 194 7.14 22.92 0.15
C LEU A 194 8.11 23.77 1.00
N GLU A 195 8.03 25.10 0.91
CA GLU A 195 8.86 26.00 1.70
C GLU A 195 8.56 25.96 3.22
N GLU A 196 7.33 25.62 3.62
CA GLU A 196 6.99 25.39 5.03
C GLU A 196 7.74 24.17 5.60
N PHE A 197 7.85 23.10 4.80
CA PHE A 197 8.47 21.84 5.22
C PHE A 197 9.97 21.78 4.97
N LYS A 198 10.50 22.52 3.99
CA LYS A 198 11.91 22.52 3.56
C LYS A 198 12.95 22.55 4.68
N PRO A 199 12.79 23.32 5.79
CA PRO A 199 13.75 23.30 6.89
C PRO A 199 13.90 21.94 7.60
N LEU A 200 12.92 21.05 7.43
CA LEU A 200 12.86 19.72 8.03
C LEU A 200 13.37 18.61 7.09
N LEU A 201 13.62 18.92 5.81
CA LEU A 201 13.92 17.94 4.77
C LEU A 201 15.43 17.84 4.51
N SER A 202 15.94 16.60 4.49
CA SER A 202 17.25 16.33 3.89
C SER A 202 17.18 16.50 2.36
N PRO A 203 18.31 16.65 1.65
CA PRO A 203 18.29 16.74 0.18
C PRO A 203 17.61 15.55 -0.50
N THR A 204 17.83 14.33 -0.02
CA THR A 204 17.18 13.12 -0.54
C THR A 204 15.68 13.14 -0.26
N LEU A 205 15.26 13.54 0.94
CA LEU A 205 13.85 13.62 1.28
C LEU A 205 13.12 14.74 0.50
N LEU A 206 13.82 15.83 0.18
CA LEU A 206 13.28 16.89 -0.66
C LEU A 206 12.96 16.39 -2.08
N GLU A 207 13.82 15.56 -2.65
CA GLU A 207 13.57 14.91 -3.94
C GLU A 207 12.32 14.02 -3.89
N GLU A 208 12.20 13.18 -2.86
CA GLU A 208 11.01 12.34 -2.63
C GLU A 208 9.72 13.19 -2.52
N CYS A 209 9.79 14.34 -1.85
CA CYS A 209 8.67 15.29 -1.78
C CYS A 209 8.34 15.90 -3.14
N HIS A 210 9.33 16.20 -3.99
CA HIS A 210 9.06 16.64 -5.37
C HIS A 210 8.36 15.54 -6.18
N CYS A 211 8.78 14.29 -6.02
CA CYS A 211 8.15 13.14 -6.66
C CYS A 211 6.71 12.94 -6.18
N ASP A 212 6.42 13.12 -4.89
CA ASP A 212 5.06 13.09 -4.35
C ASP A 212 4.16 14.20 -4.89
N ILE A 213 4.69 15.42 -4.99
CA ILE A 213 3.99 16.56 -5.59
C ILE A 213 3.72 16.30 -7.08
N ALA A 214 4.71 15.78 -7.80
CA ALA A 214 4.53 15.38 -9.20
C ALA A 214 3.47 14.28 -9.32
N ALA A 215 3.47 13.29 -8.44
CA ALA A 215 2.49 12.22 -8.42
C ALA A 215 1.06 12.74 -8.24
N PHE A 216 0.87 13.69 -7.33
CA PHE A 216 -0.41 14.35 -7.10
C PHE A 216 -0.94 15.05 -8.36
N TYR A 217 -0.14 15.90 -9.00
CA TYR A 217 -0.59 16.65 -10.16
C TYR A 217 -0.74 15.79 -11.41
N LEU A 218 0.13 14.79 -11.61
CA LEU A 218 -0.04 13.81 -12.69
C LEU A 218 -1.31 12.97 -12.49
N SER A 219 -1.61 12.55 -11.26
CA SER A 219 -2.87 11.86 -10.93
C SER A 219 -4.07 12.76 -11.19
N LEU A 220 -3.99 14.04 -10.81
CA LEU A 220 -5.06 15.01 -11.05
C LEU A 220 -5.31 15.22 -12.55
N ILE A 221 -4.26 15.34 -13.35
CA ILE A 221 -4.38 15.48 -14.81
C ILE A 221 -5.03 14.23 -15.41
N ALA A 222 -4.59 13.04 -14.99
CA ALA A 222 -5.18 11.77 -15.44
C ALA A 222 -6.65 11.61 -15.01
N ALA A 223 -7.00 11.99 -13.78
CA ALA A 223 -8.35 11.90 -13.24
C ALA A 223 -9.32 12.89 -13.91
N ASN A 224 -8.87 14.11 -14.22
CA ASN A 224 -9.70 15.11 -14.92
C ASN A 224 -10.12 14.67 -16.33
N VAL A 225 -9.44 13.69 -16.93
CA VAL A 225 -9.84 13.07 -18.21
C VAL A 225 -10.97 12.05 -18.01
N ALA A 226 -11.18 11.53 -16.79
CA ALA A 226 -12.05 10.38 -16.51
C ALA A 226 -13.41 10.71 -15.82
N ASP A 227 -13.48 11.56 -14.80
CA ASP A 227 -14.72 12.03 -14.12
C ASP A 227 -14.36 13.08 -13.03
N PRO A 228 -14.99 14.27 -12.91
CA PRO A 228 -14.43 15.38 -12.13
C PRO A 228 -14.94 15.50 -10.68
N ASP A 229 -14.90 14.43 -9.88
CA ASP A 229 -15.12 14.59 -8.42
C ASP A 229 -13.82 15.01 -7.71
N ARG A 230 -13.55 16.31 -7.76
CA ARG A 230 -12.39 16.95 -7.14
C ARG A 230 -12.29 16.68 -5.64
N GLN A 231 -13.42 16.60 -4.93
CA GLN A 231 -13.43 16.36 -3.49
C GLN A 231 -12.97 14.93 -3.20
N SER A 232 -13.55 13.94 -3.91
CA SER A 232 -13.17 12.54 -3.75
C SER A 232 -11.71 12.30 -4.11
N PHE A 233 -11.21 12.92 -5.19
CA PHE A 233 -9.79 12.87 -5.55
C PHE A 233 -8.86 13.31 -4.40
N LEU A 234 -9.13 14.49 -3.81
CA LEU A 234 -8.33 14.99 -2.70
C LEU A 234 -8.40 14.08 -1.47
N ARG A 235 -9.60 13.57 -1.16
CA ARG A 235 -9.79 12.69 0.00
C ARG A 235 -9.10 11.35 -0.14
N PHE A 236 -9.21 10.71 -1.30
CA PHE A 236 -8.48 9.49 -1.60
C PHE A 236 -6.97 9.72 -1.58
N THR A 237 -6.49 10.84 -2.12
CA THR A 237 -5.07 11.18 -2.07
C THR A 237 -4.56 11.33 -0.63
N ALA A 238 -5.24 12.14 0.17
CA ALA A 238 -4.94 12.36 1.59
C ALA A 238 -4.94 11.05 2.38
N PHE A 239 -5.95 10.20 2.16
CA PHE A 239 -6.04 8.89 2.76
C PHE A 239 -4.91 7.96 2.32
N GLY A 240 -4.58 7.95 1.03
CA GLY A 240 -3.52 7.11 0.44
C GLY A 240 -2.16 7.39 1.06
N TYR A 241 -1.76 8.66 1.13
CA TYR A 241 -0.50 9.05 1.79
C TYR A 241 -0.50 8.72 3.29
N SER A 242 -1.64 8.86 3.98
CA SER A 242 -1.77 8.48 5.39
C SER A 242 -1.63 6.95 5.59
N CYS A 243 -2.17 6.16 4.66
CA CYS A 243 -1.99 4.71 4.63
C CYS A 243 -0.53 4.33 4.36
N TYR A 244 0.12 4.98 3.39
CA TYR A 244 1.54 4.71 3.10
C TYR A 244 2.43 5.02 4.30
N ALA A 245 2.26 6.15 4.99
CA ALA A 245 3.01 6.44 6.22
C ALA A 245 2.86 5.36 7.30
N THR A 246 1.63 4.86 7.47
CA THR A 246 1.34 3.78 8.41
C THR A 246 1.99 2.46 7.97
N MET A 247 1.88 2.11 6.68
CA MET A 247 2.47 0.87 6.13
C MET A 247 4.00 0.89 6.13
N PHE A 248 4.66 2.01 5.83
CA PHE A 248 6.12 2.13 5.96
C PHE A 248 6.57 1.97 7.42
N THR A 249 5.84 2.57 8.36
CA THR A 249 6.05 2.35 9.80
C THR A 249 5.90 0.86 10.17
N LEU A 250 4.90 0.16 9.64
CA LEU A 250 4.73 -1.27 9.88
C LEU A 250 5.86 -2.11 9.27
N ALA A 251 6.35 -1.77 8.08
CA ALA A 251 7.48 -2.46 7.45
C ALA A 251 8.77 -2.32 8.28
N ARG A 252 9.06 -1.12 8.80
CA ARG A 252 10.17 -0.89 9.73
C ARG A 252 9.98 -1.63 11.05
N SER A 253 8.77 -1.63 11.59
CA SER A 253 8.41 -2.37 12.81
C SER A 253 8.58 -3.88 12.61
N ALA A 254 8.24 -4.42 11.44
CA ALA A 254 8.46 -5.83 11.09
C ALA A 254 9.96 -6.15 10.99
N GLU A 255 10.76 -5.28 10.39
CA GLU A 255 12.22 -5.41 10.33
C GLU A 255 12.85 -5.40 11.73
N LYS A 256 12.43 -4.48 12.59
CA LYS A 256 12.91 -4.37 13.97
C LYS A 256 12.50 -5.58 14.81
N THR A 257 11.24 -5.98 14.72
CA THR A 257 10.71 -7.20 15.35
C THR A 257 11.49 -8.43 14.88
N PHE A 258 11.76 -8.57 13.59
CA PHE A 258 12.59 -9.65 13.07
C PHE A 258 13.98 -9.66 13.72
N LYS A 259 14.71 -8.53 13.67
CA LYS A 259 16.05 -8.41 14.25
C LYS A 259 16.09 -8.72 15.75
N GLY A 260 15.11 -8.24 16.52
CA GLY A 260 14.99 -8.53 17.95
C GLY A 260 14.78 -10.01 18.26
N ASN A 261 14.23 -10.78 17.31
CA ASN A 261 13.86 -12.17 17.48
C ASN A 261 14.73 -13.17 16.67
N GLN A 262 15.79 -12.72 16.00
CA GLN A 262 16.68 -13.58 15.17
C GLN A 262 17.34 -14.73 15.93
N GLY A 263 17.40 -14.67 17.27
CA GLY A 263 17.96 -15.72 18.13
C GLY A 263 16.95 -16.70 18.71
N LEU A 264 15.64 -16.49 18.48
CA LEU A 264 14.61 -17.41 18.94
C LEU A 264 14.51 -18.57 17.95
N VAL A 265 15.05 -19.73 18.33
CA VAL A 265 14.86 -20.97 17.57
C VAL A 265 13.42 -21.43 17.78
N ASP A 266 12.72 -21.74 16.69
CA ASP A 266 11.41 -22.41 16.72
C ASP A 266 11.59 -23.82 17.31
N LEU A 267 11.54 -23.92 18.64
CA LEU A 267 11.58 -25.19 19.36
C LEU A 267 10.15 -25.67 19.60
N VAL A 268 9.75 -26.69 18.83
CA VAL A 268 8.49 -27.41 19.04
C VAL A 268 8.79 -28.66 19.87
N ASP A 269 8.23 -28.73 21.07
CA ASP A 269 8.30 -29.93 21.90
C ASP A 269 7.06 -30.80 21.71
N PHE A 270 7.16 -31.78 20.82
CA PHE A 270 6.08 -32.77 20.61
C PHE A 270 5.95 -33.80 21.74
N GLN A 271 6.84 -33.79 22.73
CA GLN A 271 6.79 -34.69 23.89
C GLN A 271 6.04 -34.08 25.08
N SER A 272 5.74 -32.78 25.03
CA SER A 272 5.02 -32.05 26.07
C SER A 272 3.63 -31.60 25.57
N THR A 273 2.71 -31.42 26.52
CA THR A 273 1.43 -30.74 26.30
C THR A 273 1.49 -29.26 26.72
N GLU A 274 2.61 -28.82 27.29
CA GLU A 274 2.86 -27.44 27.67
C GLU A 274 3.30 -26.64 26.44
N LYS A 275 2.71 -25.44 26.27
CA LYS A 275 3.09 -24.53 25.19
C LYS A 275 4.53 -24.04 25.40
N THR A 276 5.42 -24.37 24.49
CA THR A 276 6.79 -23.84 24.48
C THR A 276 6.93 -22.54 23.69
N SER A 277 6.02 -22.25 22.75
CA SER A 277 6.07 -21.02 21.95
C SER A 277 5.44 -19.83 22.71
N SER A 278 6.20 -18.75 22.87
CA SER A 278 5.67 -17.44 23.30
C SER A 278 5.48 -16.52 22.10
N ASP A 279 4.52 -15.59 22.18
CA ASP A 279 4.48 -14.48 21.23
C ASP A 279 5.82 -13.73 21.29
N ALA A 280 6.35 -13.38 20.11
CA ALA A 280 7.58 -12.63 20.02
C ALA A 280 7.33 -11.18 20.47
N GLY A 281 8.37 -10.53 21.02
CA GLY A 281 8.28 -9.12 21.37
C GLY A 281 8.03 -8.28 20.11
N PHE A 282 6.87 -7.62 20.04
CA PHE A 282 6.57 -6.67 18.97
C PHE A 282 7.23 -5.33 19.26
N GLU A 283 8.00 -4.85 18.29
CA GLU A 283 8.72 -3.58 18.40
C GLU A 283 8.24 -2.60 17.35
N VAL A 284 7.78 -1.43 17.81
CA VAL A 284 7.39 -0.32 16.94
C VAL A 284 8.64 0.48 16.52
N ASP A 285 8.72 0.79 15.23
CA ASP A 285 9.67 1.77 14.68
C ASP A 285 8.96 2.67 13.67
N ALA A 286 8.72 3.92 14.06
CA ALA A 286 8.03 4.89 13.22
C ALA A 286 8.91 5.34 12.04
N ASP A 287 8.35 5.32 10.83
CA ASP A 287 8.99 5.91 9.66
C ASP A 287 8.76 7.43 9.65
N ARG A 288 9.67 8.17 10.30
CA ARG A 288 9.53 9.62 10.43
C ARG A 288 9.58 10.36 9.09
N GLU A 289 10.29 9.83 8.10
CA GLU A 289 10.40 10.46 6.79
C GLU A 289 9.09 10.31 6.01
N MET A 290 8.50 9.11 6.00
CA MET A 290 7.21 8.91 5.34
C MET A 290 6.06 9.60 6.08
N ILE A 291 6.12 9.71 7.40
CA ILE A 291 5.17 10.53 8.18
C ILE A 291 5.26 12.00 7.76
N LEU A 292 6.47 12.54 7.60
CA LEU A 292 6.67 13.93 7.19
C LEU A 292 6.18 14.17 5.75
N ARG A 293 6.42 13.22 4.84
CA ARG A 293 5.87 13.25 3.47
C ARG A 293 4.34 13.25 3.49
N ALA A 294 3.70 12.39 4.28
CA ALA A 294 2.24 12.37 4.40
C ALA A 294 1.67 13.69 4.97
N GLN A 295 2.34 14.31 5.95
CA GLN A 295 1.96 15.62 6.46
C GLN A 295 2.04 16.71 5.40
N LEU A 296 3.10 16.72 4.59
CA LEU A 296 3.24 17.64 3.46
C LEU A 296 2.10 17.45 2.46
N MET A 297 1.78 16.21 2.10
CA MET A 297 0.73 15.91 1.14
C MET A 297 -0.67 16.22 1.66
N LEU A 298 -0.94 16.01 2.94
CA LEU A 298 -2.17 16.48 3.59
C LEU A 298 -2.29 18.00 3.51
N ARG A 299 -1.20 18.73 3.80
CA ARG A 299 -1.16 20.18 3.72
C ARG A 299 -1.35 20.70 2.29
N LEU A 300 -0.81 19.99 1.30
CA LEU A 300 -1.06 20.25 -0.11
C LEU A 300 -2.54 20.06 -0.47
N CYS A 301 -3.14 18.94 -0.04
CA CYS A 301 -4.56 18.68 -0.26
C CYS A 301 -5.45 19.76 0.38
N GLU A 302 -5.13 20.21 1.60
CA GLU A 302 -5.86 21.29 2.29
C GLU A 302 -5.82 22.60 1.48
N ARG A 303 -4.66 22.95 0.93
CA ARG A 303 -4.53 24.13 0.09
C ARG A 303 -5.27 24.00 -1.23
N GLN A 304 -5.17 22.85 -1.87
CA GLN A 304 -5.88 22.60 -3.12
C GLN A 304 -7.40 22.62 -2.91
N ALA A 305 -7.87 22.08 -1.78
CA ALA A 305 -9.27 22.12 -1.37
C ALA A 305 -9.77 23.55 -1.19
N ASN A 306 -8.99 24.42 -0.52
CA ASN A 306 -9.29 25.84 -0.37
C ASN A 306 -9.35 26.57 -1.72
N GLU A 307 -8.41 26.28 -2.63
CA GLU A 307 -8.41 26.87 -3.97
C GLU A 307 -9.65 26.45 -4.78
N TRP A 308 -10.07 25.19 -4.65
CA TRP A 308 -11.25 24.66 -5.35
C TRP A 308 -12.57 24.90 -4.62
N GLN A 309 -12.55 25.48 -3.42
CA GLN A 309 -13.71 25.70 -2.56
C GLN A 309 -14.48 24.40 -2.28
N VAL A 310 -13.76 23.32 -1.96
CA VAL A 310 -14.33 22.02 -1.58
C VAL A 310 -13.91 21.63 -0.17
N ASP A 311 -14.75 20.87 0.53
CA ASP A 311 -14.42 20.40 1.88
C ASP A 311 -13.51 19.18 1.81
N LEU A 312 -12.24 19.31 2.21
CA LEU A 312 -11.34 18.17 2.33
C LEU A 312 -11.82 17.20 3.40
N TYR A 313 -12.16 17.70 4.57
CA TYR A 313 -12.54 16.90 5.72
C TYR A 313 -14.05 16.79 5.88
N GLY A 314 -14.48 15.70 6.49
CA GLY A 314 -15.88 15.46 6.81
C GLY A 314 -16.30 14.01 6.56
N MET A 315 -17.42 13.64 7.16
CA MET A 315 -18.02 12.31 7.00
C MET A 315 -18.99 12.25 5.81
N ASN A 316 -19.48 13.39 5.32
CA ASN A 316 -20.41 13.43 4.18
C ASN A 316 -19.64 13.33 2.86
N GLY A 317 -20.21 12.67 1.84
CA GLY A 317 -19.64 12.57 0.49
C GLY A 317 -19.40 11.11 0.08
N ARG A 318 -18.68 10.88 -1.04
CA ARG A 318 -18.39 9.52 -1.53
C ARG A 318 -17.34 8.79 -0.69
N PHE A 319 -16.42 9.53 -0.09
CA PHE A 319 -15.39 8.99 0.79
C PHE A 319 -15.26 9.85 2.04
N PRO A 320 -15.45 9.32 3.26
CA PRO A 320 -15.28 10.08 4.48
C PRO A 320 -13.79 10.29 4.80
N LEU A 321 -13.43 11.48 5.26
CA LEU A 321 -12.06 11.78 5.68
C LEU A 321 -12.05 12.64 6.95
N PRO A 322 -11.70 12.09 8.13
CA PRO A 322 -11.56 12.88 9.34
C PRO A 322 -10.27 13.72 9.32
N GLU A 323 -10.26 14.86 10.03
CA GLU A 323 -9.11 15.77 10.13
C GLU A 323 -7.86 15.09 10.71
N ASP A 324 -8.06 14.15 11.64
CA ASP A 324 -7.02 13.41 12.33
C ASP A 324 -6.67 12.08 11.65
N ILE A 325 -6.98 11.89 10.36
CA ILE A 325 -6.83 10.61 9.64
C ILE A 325 -5.42 10.01 9.78
N LEU A 326 -4.36 10.80 9.64
CA LEU A 326 -2.98 10.30 9.77
C LEU A 326 -2.72 9.77 11.18
N LEU A 327 -3.12 10.51 12.22
CA LEU A 327 -2.94 10.09 13.61
C LEU A 327 -3.78 8.85 13.93
N LYS A 328 -5.03 8.81 13.44
CA LYS A 328 -5.93 7.65 13.58
C LYS A 328 -5.32 6.40 12.98
N LEU A 329 -4.83 6.47 11.73
CA LEU A 329 -4.21 5.33 11.06
C LEU A 329 -2.90 4.90 11.73
N LEU A 330 -2.04 5.84 12.14
CA LEU A 330 -0.81 5.53 12.88
C LEU A 330 -1.09 4.83 14.22
N ASN A 331 -2.22 5.14 14.88
CA ASN A 331 -2.58 4.47 16.11
C ASN A 331 -2.86 2.96 15.91
N TYR A 332 -3.24 2.51 14.70
CA TYR A 332 -3.43 1.08 14.42
C TYR A 332 -2.15 0.26 14.59
N VAL A 333 -0.97 0.88 14.44
CA VAL A 333 0.32 0.22 14.65
C VAL A 333 0.41 -0.39 16.06
N ASN A 334 -0.19 0.27 17.06
CA ASN A 334 -0.17 -0.20 18.45
C ASN A 334 -1.06 -1.43 18.68
N TYR A 335 -2.02 -1.69 17.80
CA TYR A 335 -3.02 -2.74 17.98
C TYR A 335 -2.79 -3.96 17.08
N ILE A 336 -1.76 -3.96 16.21
CA ILE A 336 -1.59 -5.06 15.24
C ILE A 336 -1.32 -6.42 15.90
N GLN A 337 -0.74 -6.44 17.11
CA GLN A 337 -0.54 -7.69 17.85
C GLN A 337 -1.81 -8.19 18.51
N ASP A 338 -2.71 -7.28 18.90
CA ASP A 338 -3.89 -7.60 19.69
C ASP A 338 -4.81 -8.55 18.91
N PRO A 339 -5.00 -9.79 19.40
CA PRO A 339 -5.97 -10.69 18.81
C PRO A 339 -7.38 -10.14 19.10
N ASN A 340 -8.27 -10.16 18.11
CA ASN A 340 -9.69 -9.97 18.38
C ASN A 340 -10.26 -11.16 19.17
N ASP A 341 -9.79 -12.36 18.85
CA ASP A 341 -10.15 -13.60 19.52
C ASP A 341 -8.86 -14.36 19.93
N PRO A 342 -8.55 -14.47 21.23
CA PRO A 342 -7.42 -15.25 21.72
C PRO A 342 -7.47 -16.73 21.31
N GLN A 343 -8.66 -17.30 21.10
CA GLN A 343 -8.83 -18.67 20.63
C GLN A 343 -8.37 -18.81 19.17
N GLU A 344 -8.72 -17.86 18.30
CA GLU A 344 -8.24 -17.84 16.91
C GLU A 344 -6.71 -17.75 16.83
N ARG A 345 -6.09 -16.85 17.62
CA ARG A 345 -4.63 -16.78 17.74
C ARG A 345 -4.04 -18.10 18.26
N GLY A 346 -4.67 -18.72 19.25
CA GLY A 346 -4.25 -20.01 19.79
C GLY A 346 -4.28 -21.12 18.74
N MET A 347 -5.33 -21.20 17.92
CA MET A 347 -5.44 -22.17 16.83
C MET A 347 -4.42 -21.88 15.71
N ALA A 348 -4.21 -20.60 15.38
CA ALA A 348 -3.22 -20.20 14.39
C ALA A 348 -1.78 -20.58 14.83
N LEU A 349 -1.46 -20.45 16.13
CA LEU A 349 -0.19 -20.91 16.70
C LEU A 349 -0.03 -22.42 16.57
N LEU A 350 -1.03 -23.22 16.96
CA LEU A 350 -0.98 -24.68 16.83
C LEU A 350 -0.77 -25.13 15.38
N LEU A 351 -1.46 -24.48 14.43
CA LEU A 351 -1.27 -24.76 13.02
C LEU A 351 0.12 -24.33 12.53
N ALA A 352 0.64 -23.19 13.00
CA ALA A 352 2.00 -22.73 12.68
C ALA A 352 3.09 -23.69 13.20
N GLU A 353 2.91 -24.26 14.39
CA GLU A 353 3.77 -25.32 14.95
C GLU A 353 3.73 -26.59 14.10
N ALA A 354 2.53 -27.00 13.65
CA ALA A 354 2.40 -28.15 12.75
C ALA A 354 3.18 -27.97 11.43
N PHE A 355 3.36 -26.72 10.97
CA PHE A 355 4.17 -26.39 9.79
C PHE A 355 5.67 -26.20 10.05
N HIS A 356 6.18 -26.43 11.28
CA HIS A 356 7.58 -26.12 11.62
C HIS A 356 8.64 -26.70 10.66
N THR A 357 8.46 -27.94 10.18
CA THR A 357 9.33 -28.62 9.21
C THR A 357 8.87 -28.51 7.76
N HIS A 358 7.74 -27.84 7.51
CA HIS A 358 7.09 -27.75 6.19
C HIS A 358 6.82 -26.29 5.78
N PRO A 359 7.84 -25.44 5.68
CA PRO A 359 7.67 -24.02 5.34
C PRO A 359 7.00 -23.79 3.98
N GLN A 360 7.09 -24.76 3.05
CA GLN A 360 6.44 -24.69 1.74
C GLN A 360 4.90 -24.76 1.86
N GLY A 361 4.37 -25.44 2.88
CA GLY A 361 2.93 -25.48 3.14
C GLY A 361 2.38 -24.10 3.48
N MET A 362 3.14 -23.33 4.26
CA MET A 362 2.82 -21.94 4.58
C MET A 362 2.93 -21.02 3.36
N GLU A 363 3.97 -21.17 2.55
CA GLU A 363 4.08 -20.42 1.29
C GLU A 363 2.92 -20.74 0.33
N PHE A 364 2.46 -21.99 0.27
CA PHE A 364 1.29 -22.37 -0.52
C PHE A 364 0.01 -21.68 -0.04
N LEU A 365 -0.26 -21.69 1.27
CA LEU A 365 -1.43 -21.00 1.84
C LEU A 365 -1.38 -19.50 1.58
N TYR A 366 -0.19 -18.91 1.77
CA TYR A 366 0.07 -17.51 1.47
C TYR A 366 -0.25 -17.18 0.01
N LEU A 367 0.36 -17.88 -0.95
CA LEU A 367 0.15 -17.63 -2.39
C LEU A 367 -1.31 -17.86 -2.80
N ARG A 368 -1.98 -18.86 -2.21
CA ARG A 368 -3.41 -19.12 -2.48
C ARG A 368 -4.30 -17.96 -2.03
N SER A 369 -3.94 -17.25 -0.96
CA SER A 369 -4.65 -16.02 -0.55
C SER A 369 -4.54 -14.87 -1.55
N LYS A 370 -3.57 -14.92 -2.48
CA LYS A 370 -3.32 -13.89 -3.49
C LYS A 370 -3.95 -14.20 -4.84
N VAL A 371 -4.28 -15.48 -5.08
CA VAL A 371 -4.94 -15.91 -6.32
C VAL A 371 -6.45 -15.82 -6.10
N PHE A 372 -7.05 -14.71 -6.55
CA PHE A 372 -8.50 -14.64 -6.71
C PHE A 372 -8.91 -15.59 -7.83
N GLN A 373 -9.25 -16.83 -7.49
CA GLN A 373 -9.93 -17.68 -8.45
C GLN A 373 -11.29 -17.03 -8.74
N ASN A 374 -11.50 -16.63 -9.98
CA ASN A 374 -12.84 -16.42 -10.52
C ASN A 374 -13.56 -17.77 -10.44
N THR A 375 -14.19 -18.08 -9.31
CA THR A 375 -15.07 -19.24 -9.14
C THR A 375 -16.41 -19.05 -9.88
N GLY A 376 -16.46 -18.17 -10.88
CA GLY A 376 -17.66 -17.78 -11.63
C GLY A 376 -17.51 -17.81 -13.15
N ALA A 377 -16.54 -18.53 -13.71
CA ALA A 377 -16.56 -18.89 -15.13
C ALA A 377 -16.50 -20.42 -15.25
N GLY A 378 -17.64 -21.05 -15.00
CA GLY A 378 -17.88 -22.37 -15.56
C GLY A 378 -17.96 -22.23 -17.08
N SER A 379 -17.24 -23.11 -17.77
CA SER A 379 -17.50 -23.65 -19.12
C SER A 379 -17.93 -22.68 -20.22
#